data_AF-A0A2E6VZA5-F1
#
_entry.id   AF-A0A2E6VZA5-F1
#
_cell.length_a   1.000
_cell.length_b   1.000
_cell.length_c   1.000
_cell.angle_alpha   90.00
_cell.angle_beta   90.00
_cell.angle_gamma   90.00
#
_symmetry.space_group_name_H-M   'P 1'
#
loop_
_entity.id
_entity.type
_entity.pdbx_description
1 polymer ?
#
loop_
_entity_poly.entity_id
_entity_poly.type
_entity_poly.pdbx_seq_one_letter_code
_entity_poly.pdbx_strand_id
1 'polypeptide(L)'
;MGTKNQFCKNFTVQVVSCFLAFFFLQQKYLYADSTVMILGSEVTPSLQTYITTSSVNIRQSASVKSKKIGHFKAGKRIKSLGVTKDGFWVVAESKGKPIGFVYQKVLQIVLDGALDEDLVGNIKLSGNLACGYKIHFVGKSQVEGQNFSMADYDVNLFCAKGKTEIIFPAQMFLAETPNYLEKSSPVFQINLDVLDNYHAANDVFSTIMYFHPKKNEVILGGTSFLDYGKRENVNKTQSANNLEKALRGSLKLALHVWNGRAWSDIIKHSKNRKEDL
;
A
#
# COMPACT_ATOMS: atom_id res chain seq x y z
N MET A 1 -53.58 -44.79 -0.58
CA MET A 1 -53.12 -44.55 0.82
C MET A 1 -51.66 -44.98 0.91
N GLY A 2 -50.76 -44.09 1.32
CA GLY A 2 -49.32 -44.40 1.46
C GLY A 2 -48.39 -43.38 0.79
N THR A 3 -48.50 -42.12 1.18
CA THR A 3 -47.59 -41.03 0.81
C THR A 3 -46.30 -41.05 1.64
N LYS A 4 -45.20 -40.64 0.99
CA LYS A 4 -44.11 -39.79 1.51
C LYS A 4 -43.39 -40.29 2.77
N ASN A 5 -42.13 -40.74 2.62
CA ASN A 5 -41.03 -40.37 3.53
C ASN A 5 -39.67 -40.89 3.05
N GLN A 6 -39.06 -40.21 2.08
CA GLN A 6 -37.63 -40.41 1.80
C GLN A 6 -36.90 -39.14 1.33
N PHE A 7 -37.39 -37.96 1.73
CA PHE A 7 -36.82 -36.67 1.32
C PHE A 7 -36.40 -35.76 2.49
N CYS A 8 -36.31 -36.28 3.72
CA CYS A 8 -35.99 -35.48 4.92
C CYS A 8 -34.85 -36.06 5.76
N LYS A 9 -33.73 -36.47 5.15
CA LYS A 9 -32.51 -36.81 5.90
C LYS A 9 -31.23 -36.05 5.50
N ASN A 10 -31.24 -35.35 4.36
CA ASN A 10 -30.04 -34.63 3.88
C ASN A 10 -30.08 -33.10 4.07
N PHE A 11 -31.20 -32.51 4.52
CA PHE A 11 -31.28 -31.07 4.70
C PHE A 11 -30.69 -30.58 6.04
N THR A 12 -30.66 -31.43 7.06
CA THR A 12 -30.21 -31.06 8.41
C THR A 12 -28.69 -30.97 8.52
N VAL A 13 -27.93 -31.75 7.74
CA VAL A 13 -26.45 -31.77 7.80
C VAL A 13 -25.85 -30.53 7.11
N GLN A 14 -26.50 -30.01 6.07
CA GLN A 14 -25.99 -28.88 5.30
C GLN A 14 -26.20 -27.54 6.01
N VAL A 15 -27.28 -27.39 6.79
CA VAL A 15 -27.55 -26.18 7.58
C VAL A 15 -26.60 -26.07 8.78
N VAL A 16 -26.28 -27.18 9.46
CA VAL A 16 -25.34 -27.18 10.60
C VAL A 16 -23.90 -26.85 10.16
N SER A 17 -23.47 -27.34 8.99
CA SER A 17 -22.16 -27.03 8.42
C SER A 17 -22.04 -25.54 8.02
N CYS A 18 -23.10 -24.96 7.47
CA CYS A 18 -23.14 -23.54 7.12
C CYS A 18 -23.12 -22.63 8.36
N PHE A 19 -23.82 -23.00 9.44
CA PHE A 19 -23.78 -22.28 10.72
C PHE A 19 -22.43 -22.38 11.44
N LEU A 20 -21.77 -23.55 11.43
CA LEU A 20 -20.41 -23.70 11.98
C LEU A 20 -19.37 -22.92 11.18
N ALA A 21 -19.46 -22.92 9.85
CA ALA A 21 -18.61 -22.07 9.00
C ALA A 21 -18.86 -20.57 9.26
N PHE A 22 -20.11 -20.15 9.48
CA PHE A 22 -20.45 -18.78 9.85
C PHE A 22 -19.94 -18.41 11.26
N PHE A 23 -19.97 -19.33 12.22
CA PHE A 23 -19.44 -19.11 13.57
C PHE A 23 -17.90 -19.00 13.58
N PHE A 24 -17.21 -19.80 12.77
CA PHE A 24 -15.74 -19.68 12.59
C PHE A 24 -15.35 -18.44 11.76
N LEU A 25 -16.19 -18.01 10.82
CA LEU A 25 -15.99 -16.74 10.10
C LEU A 25 -16.22 -15.53 11.01
N GLN A 26 -17.16 -15.58 11.97
CA GLN A 26 -17.38 -14.49 12.92
C GLN A 26 -16.29 -14.38 13.99
N GLN A 27 -15.62 -15.46 14.39
CA GLN A 27 -14.52 -15.38 15.37
C GLN A 27 -13.30 -14.60 14.86
N LYS A 28 -13.07 -14.53 13.54
CA LYS A 28 -11.97 -13.72 12.98
C LYS A 28 -12.21 -12.20 13.05
N TYR A 29 -13.44 -11.75 13.25
CA TYR A 29 -13.77 -10.32 13.27
C TYR A 29 -13.90 -9.72 14.68
N LEU A 30 -13.80 -10.53 15.74
CA LEU A 30 -13.93 -10.08 17.14
C LEU A 30 -12.60 -9.81 17.87
N TYR A 31 -11.45 -9.88 17.18
CA TYR A 31 -10.12 -9.68 17.77
C TYR A 31 -9.40 -8.41 17.28
N ALA A 32 -10.15 -7.39 16.82
CA ALA A 32 -9.55 -6.14 16.36
C ALA A 32 -9.13 -5.17 17.50
N ASP A 33 -9.48 -5.46 18.76
CA ASP A 33 -9.26 -4.51 19.87
C ASP A 33 -8.84 -5.18 21.21
N SER A 34 -8.54 -6.48 21.21
CA SER A 34 -8.09 -7.17 22.42
C SER A 34 -6.59 -6.97 22.64
N THR A 35 -6.21 -6.40 23.78
CA THR A 35 -4.81 -6.33 24.19
C THR A 35 -4.31 -7.69 24.67
N VAL A 36 -3.00 -7.90 24.58
CA VAL A 36 -2.29 -9.07 25.11
C VAL A 36 -1.23 -8.64 26.11
N MET A 37 -0.93 -9.50 27.08
CA MET A 37 0.14 -9.23 28.04
C MET A 37 1.49 -9.67 27.47
N ILE A 38 2.40 -8.73 27.23
CA ILE A 38 3.77 -9.02 26.83
C ILE A 38 4.73 -8.34 27.80
N LEU A 39 5.64 -9.11 28.39
CA LEU A 39 6.60 -8.64 29.39
C LEU A 39 5.94 -7.83 30.53
N GLY A 40 4.73 -8.22 30.93
CA GLY A 40 3.98 -7.56 32.01
C GLY A 40 3.29 -6.25 31.62
N SER A 41 3.17 -5.92 30.33
CA SER A 41 2.45 -4.73 29.85
C SER A 41 1.30 -5.12 28.90
N GLU A 42 0.19 -4.39 28.96
CA GLU A 42 -0.90 -4.48 27.99
C GLU A 42 -0.45 -3.90 26.64
N VAL A 43 -0.49 -4.75 25.61
CA VAL A 43 0.00 -4.44 24.27
C VAL A 43 -1.09 -4.72 23.25
N THR A 44 -1.35 -3.76 22.37
CA THR A 44 -2.16 -3.97 21.17
C THR A 44 -1.27 -4.66 20.11
N PRO A 45 -1.59 -5.90 19.70
CA PRO A 45 -0.78 -6.63 18.72
C PRO A 45 -0.63 -5.86 17.41
N SER A 46 0.60 -5.77 16.91
CA SER A 46 0.89 -5.18 15.60
C SER A 46 2.24 -5.67 15.10
N LEU A 47 2.26 -6.30 13.93
CA LEU A 47 3.48 -6.81 13.28
C LEU A 47 4.10 -5.77 12.35
N GLN A 48 4.28 -4.55 12.88
CA GLN A 48 4.82 -3.43 12.13
C GLN A 48 6.35 -3.47 12.11
N THR A 49 6.92 -3.06 10.98
CA THR A 49 8.36 -2.74 10.92
C THR A 49 8.55 -1.25 11.15
N TYR A 50 9.58 -0.92 11.93
CA TYR A 50 10.02 0.45 12.16
C TYR A 50 11.50 0.62 11.81
N ILE A 51 11.91 1.87 11.62
CA ILE A 51 13.30 2.27 11.56
C ILE A 51 13.59 3.33 12.63
N THR A 52 14.72 3.20 13.33
CA THR A 52 15.14 4.16 14.35
C THR A 52 15.69 5.44 13.71
N THR A 53 15.19 6.60 14.12
CA THR A 53 15.68 7.91 13.64
C THR A 53 16.91 8.41 14.40
N SER A 54 17.11 7.89 15.60
CA SER A 54 18.26 8.14 16.46
C SER A 54 18.56 6.88 17.28
N SER A 55 19.74 6.82 17.91
CA SER A 55 20.07 5.71 18.81
C SER A 55 19.08 5.64 19.97
N VAL A 56 18.59 4.44 20.28
CA VAL A 56 17.52 4.24 21.28
C VAL A 56 17.81 3.05 22.18
N ASN A 57 17.50 3.19 23.46
CA ASN A 57 17.67 2.11 24.44
C ASN A 57 16.52 1.10 24.33
N ILE A 58 16.88 -0.17 24.51
CA ILE A 58 15.93 -1.26 24.76
C ILE A 58 15.76 -1.37 26.27
N ARG A 59 14.52 -1.32 26.72
CA ARG A 59 14.12 -1.23 28.13
C ARG A 59 13.41 -2.50 28.57
N GLN A 60 13.63 -2.91 29.82
CA GLN A 60 12.98 -4.11 30.38
C GLN A 60 11.46 -3.95 30.53
N SER A 61 10.98 -2.72 30.73
CA SER A 61 9.56 -2.39 30.83
C SER A 61 9.25 -1.11 30.05
N ALA A 62 7.98 -0.84 29.79
CA ALA A 62 7.47 0.35 29.11
C ALA A 62 7.62 1.64 29.95
N SER A 63 8.85 1.97 30.33
CA SER A 63 9.17 3.15 31.15
C SER A 63 10.62 3.60 30.94
N VAL A 64 10.81 4.93 30.89
CA VAL A 64 12.14 5.56 30.80
C VAL A 64 12.96 5.40 32.09
N LYS A 65 12.33 5.01 33.20
CA LYS A 65 13.00 4.70 34.47
C LYS A 65 13.42 3.23 34.58
N SER A 66 12.90 2.35 33.72
CA SER A 66 13.22 0.93 33.77
C SER A 66 14.66 0.65 33.33
N LYS A 67 15.18 -0.51 33.75
CA LYS A 67 16.52 -0.99 33.42
C LYS A 67 16.73 -1.02 31.90
N LYS A 68 17.88 -0.51 31.47
CA LYS A 68 18.36 -0.64 30.08
C LYS A 68 18.94 -2.04 29.92
N ILE A 69 18.47 -2.76 28.90
CA ILE A 69 18.91 -4.15 28.61
C ILE A 69 19.61 -4.26 27.25
N GLY A 70 19.65 -3.17 26.48
CA GLY A 70 20.34 -3.08 25.21
C GLY A 70 20.11 -1.73 24.54
N HIS A 71 20.53 -1.60 23.29
CA HIS A 71 20.25 -0.42 22.47
C HIS A 71 20.27 -0.76 20.97
N PHE A 72 19.62 0.09 20.17
CA PHE A 72 19.73 0.13 18.73
C PHE A 72 20.44 1.42 18.31
N LYS A 73 21.29 1.34 17.28
CA LYS A 73 21.85 2.51 16.60
C LYS A 73 20.81 3.14 15.67
N ALA A 74 20.97 4.42 15.33
CA ALA A 74 20.19 5.07 14.28
C ALA A 74 20.24 4.28 12.95
N GLY A 75 19.15 4.34 12.17
CA GLY A 75 18.99 3.58 10.93
C GLY A 75 18.69 2.08 11.12
N LYS A 76 18.58 1.58 12.35
CA LYS A 76 18.26 0.16 12.58
C LYS A 76 16.79 -0.12 12.31
N ARG A 77 16.53 -1.11 11.44
CA ARG A 77 15.20 -1.72 11.28
C ARG A 77 14.88 -2.64 12.45
N ILE A 78 13.67 -2.50 12.98
CA ILE A 78 13.13 -3.29 14.08
C ILE A 78 11.76 -3.83 13.69
N LYS A 79 11.53 -5.11 13.97
CA LYS A 79 10.18 -5.70 13.91
C LYS A 79 9.52 -5.52 15.28
N SER A 80 8.20 -5.33 15.29
CA SER A 80 7.42 -5.24 16.52
C SER A 80 6.50 -6.43 16.71
N LEU A 81 6.19 -6.72 17.98
CA LEU A 81 5.04 -7.57 18.33
C LEU A 81 3.78 -6.73 18.65
N GLY A 82 3.95 -5.44 18.85
CA GLY A 82 2.85 -4.52 19.10
C GLY A 82 3.30 -3.23 19.77
N VAL A 83 2.32 -2.44 20.14
CA VAL A 83 2.48 -1.18 20.87
C VAL A 83 1.72 -1.22 22.18
N THR A 84 2.24 -0.59 23.21
CA THR A 84 1.50 -0.42 24.47
C THR A 84 0.21 0.35 24.22
N LYS A 85 -0.80 0.16 25.08
CA LYS A 85 -2.12 0.82 24.96
C LYS A 85 -2.04 2.35 24.89
N ASP A 86 -1.06 2.95 25.55
CA ASP A 86 -0.78 4.39 25.52
C ASP A 86 -0.05 4.85 24.23
N GLY A 87 0.38 3.92 23.39
CA GLY A 87 1.09 4.17 22.13
C GLY A 87 2.53 4.65 22.28
N PHE A 88 3.08 4.74 23.51
CA PHE A 88 4.41 5.32 23.74
C PHE A 88 5.56 4.33 23.58
N TRP A 89 5.28 3.02 23.64
CA TRP A 89 6.31 1.99 23.61
C TRP A 89 6.00 0.91 22.57
N VAL A 90 7.01 0.57 21.78
CA VAL A 90 7.01 -0.58 20.88
C VAL A 90 7.66 -1.75 21.56
N VAL A 91 7.03 -2.91 21.49
CA VAL A 91 7.67 -4.17 21.87
C VAL A 91 8.55 -4.63 20.72
N ALA A 92 9.86 -4.48 20.87
CA ALA A 92 10.82 -4.93 19.88
C ALA A 92 10.93 -6.46 19.86
N GLU A 93 11.06 -7.00 18.66
CA GLU A 93 11.08 -8.43 18.36
C GLU A 93 12.46 -8.87 17.85
N SER A 94 12.89 -10.06 18.25
CA SER A 94 13.97 -10.79 17.60
C SER A 94 13.71 -12.30 17.61
N LYS A 95 13.77 -12.92 16.42
CA LYS A 95 13.55 -14.37 16.21
C LYS A 95 12.22 -14.87 16.81
N GLY A 96 11.15 -14.13 16.59
CA GLY A 96 9.80 -14.38 17.09
C GLY A 96 9.58 -14.05 18.56
N LYS A 97 10.56 -13.47 19.28
CA LYS A 97 10.50 -13.26 20.73
C LYS A 97 10.60 -11.78 21.10
N PRO A 98 9.87 -11.32 22.14
CA PRO A 98 10.03 -9.98 22.66
C PRO A 98 11.41 -9.85 23.31
N ILE A 99 12.14 -8.79 22.96
CA ILE A 99 13.45 -8.49 23.54
C ILE A 99 13.45 -7.23 24.43
N GLY A 100 12.33 -6.52 24.49
CA GLY A 100 12.12 -5.36 25.36
C GLY A 100 11.31 -4.26 24.70
N PHE A 101 11.26 -3.10 25.35
CA PHE A 101 10.49 -1.94 24.93
C PHE A 101 11.39 -0.84 24.38
N VAL A 102 10.94 -0.19 23.30
CA VAL A 102 11.62 0.92 22.64
C VAL A 102 10.67 2.10 22.56
N TYR A 103 11.17 3.31 22.81
CA TYR A 103 10.33 4.51 22.85
C TYR A 103 9.87 4.91 21.45
N GLN A 104 8.55 5.01 21.24
CA GLN A 104 7.91 5.22 19.93
C GLN A 104 8.37 6.51 19.23
N LYS A 105 8.68 7.57 20.00
CA LYS A 105 8.99 8.90 19.45
C LYS A 105 10.21 8.95 18.54
N VAL A 106 11.14 7.99 18.68
CA VAL A 106 12.36 7.90 17.87
C VAL A 106 12.28 6.80 16.81
N LEU A 107 11.06 6.37 16.49
CA LEU A 107 10.77 5.36 15.48
C LEU A 107 9.92 5.95 14.37
N GLN A 108 10.22 5.54 13.14
CA GLN A 108 9.39 5.77 11.98
C GLN A 108 8.85 4.44 11.48
N ILE A 109 7.57 4.41 11.12
CA ILE A 109 6.96 3.23 10.51
C ILE A 109 7.57 3.02 9.12
N VAL A 110 7.82 1.75 8.78
CA VAL A 110 8.23 1.30 7.46
C VAL A 110 7.09 0.47 6.87
N LEU A 111 6.55 0.92 5.74
CA LEU A 111 5.66 0.12 4.89
C LEU A 111 6.53 -0.68 3.91
N ASP A 112 6.49 -2.01 4.01
CA ASP A 112 7.11 -2.83 2.98
C ASP A 112 6.31 -2.71 1.68
N GLY A 113 6.99 -2.24 0.62
CA GLY A 113 6.44 -2.14 -0.72
C GLY A 113 6.70 -3.35 -1.61
N ALA A 114 7.31 -4.42 -1.12
CA ALA A 114 7.51 -5.61 -1.94
C ALA A 114 6.18 -6.25 -2.35
N LEU A 115 6.09 -6.71 -3.59
CA LEU A 115 5.03 -7.59 -4.06
C LEU A 115 5.63 -8.98 -4.32
N ASP A 116 4.90 -10.01 -3.90
CA ASP A 116 5.28 -11.40 -4.18
C ASP A 116 4.89 -11.81 -5.61
N GLU A 117 3.88 -11.15 -6.19
CA GLU A 117 3.33 -11.45 -7.52
C GLU A 117 2.98 -10.17 -8.29
N ASP A 118 2.92 -10.29 -9.61
CA ASP A 118 2.53 -9.21 -10.51
C ASP A 118 1.05 -8.82 -10.33
N LEU A 119 0.76 -7.52 -10.30
CA LEU A 119 -0.61 -7.03 -10.27
C LEU A 119 -1.11 -6.78 -11.69
N VAL A 120 -2.00 -7.64 -12.17
CA VAL A 120 -2.63 -7.52 -13.49
C VAL A 120 -4.08 -7.06 -13.36
N GLY A 121 -4.56 -6.21 -14.26
CA GLY A 121 -5.96 -5.79 -14.26
C GLY A 121 -6.35 -4.92 -15.46
N ASN A 122 -7.57 -4.38 -15.41
CA ASN A 122 -8.12 -3.52 -16.46
C ASN A 122 -8.78 -2.27 -15.84
N ILE A 123 -8.68 -1.13 -16.50
CA ILE A 123 -9.28 0.15 -16.11
C ILE A 123 -10.05 0.70 -17.30
N LYS A 124 -11.36 0.94 -17.12
CA LYS A 124 -12.17 1.69 -18.09
C LYS A 124 -12.07 3.18 -17.77
N LEU A 125 -11.82 3.99 -18.79
CA LEU A 125 -11.68 5.44 -18.73
C LEU A 125 -12.75 6.11 -19.60
N SER A 126 -12.91 7.42 -19.45
CA SER A 126 -13.82 8.22 -20.26
C SER A 126 -13.43 8.22 -21.75
N GLY A 127 -14.41 8.33 -22.66
CA GLY A 127 -14.14 8.52 -24.09
C GLY A 127 -13.69 7.25 -24.82
N ASN A 128 -14.28 6.10 -24.49
CA ASN A 128 -14.00 4.78 -25.09
C ASN A 128 -12.52 4.36 -24.99
N LEU A 129 -11.84 4.85 -23.95
CA LEU A 129 -10.47 4.46 -23.62
C LEU A 129 -10.52 3.40 -22.51
N ALA A 130 -9.82 2.30 -22.70
CA ALA A 130 -9.62 1.28 -21.66
C ALA A 130 -8.16 0.84 -21.65
N CYS A 131 -7.64 0.50 -20.48
CA CYS A 131 -6.25 0.08 -20.29
C CYS A 131 -6.19 -1.22 -19.52
N GLY A 132 -5.60 -2.26 -20.11
CA GLY A 132 -5.00 -3.36 -19.37
C GLY A 132 -3.68 -2.91 -18.76
N TYR A 133 -3.31 -3.47 -17.62
CA TYR A 133 -2.05 -3.16 -16.95
C TYR A 133 -1.40 -4.38 -16.32
N LYS A 134 -0.09 -4.31 -16.18
CA LYS A 134 0.74 -5.17 -15.34
C LYS A 134 1.68 -4.29 -14.51
N ILE A 135 1.61 -4.40 -13.18
CA ILE A 135 2.56 -3.79 -12.24
C ILE A 135 3.48 -4.91 -11.76
N HIS A 136 4.77 -4.77 -12.02
CA HIS A 136 5.82 -5.73 -11.63
C HIS A 136 6.73 -5.07 -10.60
N PHE A 137 6.93 -5.71 -9.44
CA PHE A 137 7.90 -5.23 -8.45
C PHE A 137 9.33 -5.56 -8.91
N VAL A 138 10.12 -4.51 -9.09
CA VAL A 138 11.51 -4.61 -9.58
C VAL A 138 12.48 -4.82 -8.42
N GLY A 139 12.28 -4.08 -7.33
CA GLY A 139 13.19 -4.13 -6.19
C GLY A 139 13.07 -2.91 -5.30
N LYS A 140 14.07 -2.74 -4.42
CA LYS A 140 14.18 -1.58 -3.54
C LYS A 140 15.43 -0.79 -3.88
N SER A 141 15.28 0.50 -4.15
CA SER A 141 16.40 1.44 -4.30
C SER A 141 16.62 2.20 -3.00
N GLN A 142 17.89 2.40 -2.63
CA GLN A 142 18.23 3.27 -1.50
C GLN A 142 18.24 4.72 -1.95
N VAL A 143 17.68 5.62 -1.14
CA VAL A 143 17.80 7.06 -1.36
C VAL A 143 19.12 7.53 -0.78
N GLU A 144 19.95 8.17 -1.60
CA GLU A 144 21.28 8.63 -1.19
C GLU A 144 21.21 9.53 0.04
N GLY A 145 22.03 9.24 1.04
CA GLY A 145 22.08 9.98 2.30
C GLY A 145 20.88 9.76 3.23
N GLN A 146 19.95 8.86 2.87
CA GLN A 146 18.78 8.54 3.69
C GLN A 146 18.81 7.09 4.18
N ASN A 147 18.17 6.85 5.33
CA ASN A 147 18.03 5.50 5.89
C ASN A 147 16.79 4.76 5.38
N PHE A 148 16.09 5.31 4.38
CA PHE A 148 14.92 4.69 3.79
C PHE A 148 15.15 4.34 2.32
N SER A 149 14.31 3.43 1.84
CA SER A 149 14.30 2.92 0.48
C SER A 149 12.99 3.25 -0.21
N MET A 150 13.02 3.24 -1.53
CA MET A 150 11.84 3.26 -2.38
C MET A 150 11.60 1.84 -2.89
N ALA A 151 10.36 1.40 -2.94
CA ALA A 151 9.97 0.21 -3.68
C ALA A 151 9.64 0.63 -5.11
N ASP A 152 10.32 0.03 -6.08
CA ASP A 152 10.24 0.39 -7.49
C ASP A 152 9.45 -0.68 -8.26
N TYR A 153 8.60 -0.22 -9.17
CA TYR A 153 7.76 -1.07 -9.99
C TYR A 153 7.76 -0.64 -11.45
N ASP A 154 7.84 -1.61 -12.35
CA ASP A 154 7.56 -1.40 -13.76
C ASP A 154 6.04 -1.50 -13.99
N VAL A 155 5.49 -0.54 -14.71
CA VAL A 155 4.07 -0.50 -15.06
C VAL A 155 3.93 -0.55 -16.58
N ASN A 156 3.49 -1.70 -17.09
CA ASN A 156 3.20 -1.87 -18.50
C ASN A 156 1.72 -1.61 -18.77
N LEU A 157 1.42 -0.66 -19.65
CA LEU A 157 0.06 -0.25 -20.01
C LEU A 157 -0.27 -0.65 -21.44
N PHE A 158 -1.39 -1.36 -21.59
CA PHE A 158 -1.93 -1.84 -22.86
C PHE A 158 -3.31 -1.24 -23.03
N CYS A 159 -3.39 -0.07 -23.68
CA CYS A 159 -4.61 0.69 -23.82
C CYS A 159 -5.20 0.61 -25.24
N ALA A 160 -6.51 0.77 -25.32
CA ALA A 160 -7.25 0.88 -26.58
C ALA A 160 -8.22 2.07 -26.52
N LYS A 161 -8.18 2.92 -27.55
CA LYS A 161 -9.16 3.99 -27.78
C LYS A 161 -9.87 3.74 -29.11
N GLY A 162 -11.06 3.15 -29.03
CA GLY A 162 -11.71 2.61 -30.22
C GLY A 162 -10.83 1.53 -30.88
N LYS A 163 -10.41 1.75 -32.14
CA LYS A 163 -9.52 0.83 -32.88
C LYS A 163 -8.03 1.13 -32.69
N THR A 164 -7.67 2.21 -32.00
CA THR A 164 -6.26 2.59 -31.81
C THR A 164 -5.71 1.89 -30.57
N GLU A 165 -4.72 1.02 -30.78
CA GLU A 165 -3.92 0.43 -29.70
C GLU A 165 -2.79 1.38 -29.28
N ILE A 166 -2.54 1.44 -27.98
CA ILE A 166 -1.61 2.35 -27.33
C ILE A 166 -0.86 1.53 -26.29
N ILE A 167 0.44 1.33 -26.48
CA ILE A 167 1.27 0.57 -25.55
C ILE A 167 2.40 1.49 -25.10
N PHE A 168 2.55 1.63 -23.79
CA PHE A 168 3.63 2.41 -23.21
C PHE A 168 3.98 1.91 -21.79
N PRO A 169 5.26 1.94 -21.43
CA PRO A 169 5.71 1.72 -20.07
C PRO A 169 5.58 3.01 -19.25
N ALA A 170 5.46 2.82 -17.94
CA ALA A 170 5.60 3.82 -16.91
C ALA A 170 6.37 3.19 -15.73
N GLN A 171 6.93 4.04 -14.86
CA GLN A 171 7.54 3.60 -13.61
C GLN A 171 6.66 4.04 -12.45
N MET A 172 6.48 3.18 -11.48
CA MET A 172 5.84 3.52 -10.22
C MET A 172 6.83 3.34 -9.10
N PHE A 173 6.76 4.18 -8.08
CA PHE A 173 7.56 4.00 -6.87
C PHE A 173 6.78 4.39 -5.62
N LEU A 174 7.13 3.74 -4.51
CA LEU A 174 6.55 3.96 -3.19
C LEU A 174 7.66 4.26 -2.19
N ALA A 175 7.60 5.41 -1.53
CA ALA A 175 8.48 5.69 -0.39
C ALA A 175 8.06 4.82 0.81
N GLU A 176 8.99 4.03 1.34
CA GLU A 176 8.67 3.08 2.43
C GLU A 176 8.40 3.77 3.78
N THR A 177 8.82 5.03 3.94
CA THR A 177 8.57 5.84 5.14
C THR A 177 7.55 6.93 4.84
N PRO A 178 6.70 7.29 5.83
CA PRO A 178 5.65 8.27 5.59
C PRO A 178 6.19 9.68 5.40
N ASN A 179 5.50 10.47 4.59
CA ASN A 179 5.65 11.91 4.48
C ASN A 179 4.96 12.59 5.70
N TYR A 180 5.63 13.58 6.32
CA TYR A 180 5.20 14.21 7.59
C TYR A 180 4.07 15.23 7.45
N LEU A 181 3.45 15.35 6.27
CA LEU A 181 2.40 16.34 6.01
C LEU A 181 1.18 16.16 6.94
N GLU A 182 0.91 14.94 7.42
CA GLU A 182 -0.09 14.68 8.47
C GLU A 182 0.59 14.24 9.77
N LYS A 183 0.70 15.15 10.76
CA LYS A 183 1.41 14.90 12.04
C LYS A 183 0.86 13.73 12.86
N SER A 184 -0.35 13.23 12.60
CA SER A 184 -1.04 12.21 13.40
C SER A 184 -1.31 10.88 12.68
N SER A 185 -1.12 10.79 11.36
CA SER A 185 -1.34 9.57 10.58
C SER A 185 -0.22 9.36 9.57
N PRO A 186 0.41 8.18 9.50
CA PRO A 186 1.40 7.92 8.48
C PRO A 186 0.74 7.98 7.09
N VAL A 187 1.37 8.72 6.17
CA VAL A 187 0.95 8.87 4.78
C VAL A 187 2.12 8.49 3.89
N PHE A 188 1.95 7.50 3.03
CA PHE A 188 3.02 7.02 2.15
C PHE A 188 2.82 7.57 0.74
N GLN A 189 3.87 8.11 0.15
CA GLN A 189 3.79 8.69 -1.20
C GLN A 189 4.01 7.60 -2.25
N ILE A 190 3.11 7.55 -3.23
CA ILE A 190 3.20 6.71 -4.43
C ILE A 190 3.23 7.64 -5.64
N ASN A 191 4.21 7.48 -6.51
CA ASN A 191 4.27 8.22 -7.76
C ASN A 191 4.11 7.26 -8.95
N LEU A 192 3.49 7.76 -10.02
CA LEU A 192 3.50 7.12 -11.34
C LEU A 192 4.11 8.09 -12.33
N ASP A 193 5.21 7.69 -12.93
CA ASP A 193 6.03 8.46 -13.85
C ASP A 193 5.92 7.87 -15.25
N VAL A 194 5.45 8.67 -16.20
CA VAL A 194 5.52 8.32 -17.61
C VAL A 194 6.92 8.65 -18.11
N LEU A 195 7.60 7.68 -18.71
CA LEU A 195 8.98 7.86 -19.16
C LEU A 195 9.10 8.96 -20.23
N ASP A 196 10.24 9.65 -20.20
CA ASP A 196 10.64 10.58 -21.25
C ASP A 196 10.53 9.88 -22.61
N ASN A 197 10.04 10.62 -23.61
CA ASN A 197 9.65 10.17 -24.96
C ASN A 197 8.23 9.64 -25.14
N TYR A 198 7.42 9.51 -24.08
CA TYR A 198 5.97 9.24 -24.21
C TYR A 198 5.10 10.48 -23.94
N HIS A 199 5.71 11.63 -23.70
CA HIS A 199 5.06 12.93 -23.56
C HIS A 199 5.90 14.04 -24.18
N ALA A 200 5.27 15.20 -24.43
CA ALA A 200 5.96 16.39 -24.94
C ALA A 200 6.51 17.31 -23.81
N ALA A 201 6.36 16.91 -22.55
CA ALA A 201 6.89 17.68 -21.43
C ALA A 201 8.43 17.59 -21.36
N ASN A 202 9.06 18.64 -20.85
CA ASN A 202 10.53 18.80 -20.81
C ASN A 202 11.22 18.01 -19.70
N ASP A 203 10.44 17.30 -18.88
CA ASP A 203 10.88 16.52 -17.72
C ASP A 203 9.83 15.45 -17.46
N VAL A 204 10.09 14.53 -16.54
CA VAL A 204 9.26 13.37 -16.25
C VAL A 204 7.84 13.78 -15.86
N PHE A 205 6.85 13.24 -16.59
CA PHE A 205 5.44 13.44 -16.26
C PHE A 205 5.01 12.51 -15.13
N SER A 206 5.04 13.04 -13.90
CA SER A 206 4.64 12.36 -12.68
C SER A 206 3.18 12.64 -12.30
N THR A 207 2.51 11.63 -11.78
CA THR A 207 1.31 11.77 -10.96
C THR A 207 1.62 11.32 -9.54
N ILE A 208 1.30 12.16 -8.56
CA ILE A 208 1.59 11.94 -7.15
C ILE A 208 0.30 11.50 -6.45
N MET A 209 0.39 10.43 -5.66
CA MET A 209 -0.67 9.86 -4.84
C MET A 209 -0.18 9.65 -3.40
N TYR A 210 -1.12 9.63 -2.46
CA TYR A 210 -0.88 9.49 -1.03
C TYR A 210 -1.71 8.34 -0.46
N PHE A 211 -1.05 7.30 0.04
CA PHE A 211 -1.69 6.16 0.69
C PHE A 211 -1.82 6.41 2.20
N HIS A 212 -3.04 6.31 2.72
CA HIS A 212 -3.39 6.45 4.14
C HIS A 212 -3.87 5.09 4.69
N PRO A 213 -2.97 4.23 5.23
CA PRO A 213 -3.36 2.90 5.68
C PRO A 213 -4.43 2.92 6.78
N LYS A 214 -4.38 3.91 7.68
CA LYS A 214 -5.37 4.05 8.76
C LYS A 214 -6.77 4.44 8.26
N LYS A 215 -6.83 5.20 7.16
CA LYS A 215 -8.09 5.63 6.54
C LYS A 215 -8.58 4.65 5.46
N ASN A 216 -7.79 3.61 5.17
CA ASN A 216 -8.06 2.63 4.12
C ASN A 216 -8.32 3.28 2.75
N GLU A 217 -7.51 4.27 2.38
CA GLU A 217 -7.67 5.02 1.13
C GLU A 217 -6.35 5.48 0.52
N VAL A 218 -6.39 5.72 -0.80
CA VAL A 218 -5.38 6.46 -1.53
C VAL A 218 -6.01 7.72 -2.12
N ILE A 219 -5.29 8.84 -2.01
CA ILE A 219 -5.72 10.17 -2.43
C ILE A 219 -4.79 10.70 -3.52
N LEU A 220 -5.36 11.35 -4.52
CA LEU A 220 -4.63 12.06 -5.57
C LEU A 220 -4.01 13.34 -5.02
N GLY A 221 -2.68 13.46 -5.12
CA GLY A 221 -1.92 14.66 -4.79
C GLY A 221 -1.85 15.67 -5.94
N GLY A 222 -1.75 15.19 -7.19
CA GLY A 222 -1.71 16.03 -8.39
C GLY A 222 -0.80 15.48 -9.48
N THR A 223 -0.50 16.31 -10.46
CA THR A 223 0.43 16.02 -11.56
C THR A 223 1.59 17.03 -11.57
N SER A 224 2.78 16.62 -12.01
CA SER A 224 3.94 17.53 -12.15
C SER A 224 3.67 18.65 -13.16
N PHE A 225 2.88 18.35 -14.21
CA PHE A 225 2.43 19.32 -15.21
C PHE A 225 0.93 19.61 -15.06
N LEU A 226 0.58 20.84 -14.68
CA LEU A 226 -0.81 21.26 -14.41
C LEU A 226 -1.70 21.24 -15.66
N ASP A 227 -1.12 21.43 -16.83
CA ASP A 227 -1.80 21.39 -18.13
C ASP A 227 -2.01 19.97 -18.66
N TYR A 228 -1.51 18.95 -17.95
CA TYR A 228 -1.70 17.52 -18.25
C TYR A 228 -2.74 16.87 -17.32
N GLY A 229 -3.07 17.53 -16.20
CA GLY A 229 -4.13 17.14 -15.28
C GLY A 229 -5.50 17.74 -15.65
N LYS A 230 -6.57 17.02 -15.33
CA LYS A 230 -7.93 17.56 -15.32
C LYS A 230 -8.10 18.46 -14.09
N ARG A 231 -8.78 19.60 -14.27
CA ARG A 231 -9.02 20.58 -13.21
C ARG A 231 -10.31 20.34 -12.43
N GLU A 232 -11.31 19.72 -13.05
CA GLU A 232 -12.65 19.51 -12.49
C GLU A 232 -13.17 18.08 -12.72
N ASN A 233 -14.17 17.68 -11.93
CA ASN A 233 -14.87 16.38 -12.05
C ASN A 233 -13.95 15.15 -11.97
N VAL A 234 -12.87 15.24 -11.19
CA VAL A 234 -11.95 14.12 -10.93
C VAL A 234 -12.29 13.51 -9.59
N ASN A 235 -12.58 12.21 -9.57
CA ASN A 235 -12.58 11.48 -8.31
C ASN A 235 -11.14 11.45 -7.78
N LYS A 236 -10.92 12.02 -6.60
CA LYS A 236 -9.59 12.16 -5.99
C LYS A 236 -9.23 11.02 -5.04
N THR A 237 -10.14 10.07 -4.78
CA THR A 237 -9.93 9.05 -3.76
C THR A 237 -10.29 7.66 -4.26
N GLN A 238 -9.56 6.63 -3.83
CA GLN A 238 -9.94 5.22 -3.97
C GLN A 238 -9.78 4.49 -2.64
N SER A 239 -10.65 3.53 -2.35
CA SER A 239 -10.47 2.66 -1.17
C SER A 239 -9.30 1.72 -1.37
N ALA A 240 -8.44 1.62 -0.37
CA ALA A 240 -7.25 0.80 -0.35
C ALA A 240 -6.93 0.39 1.10
N ASN A 241 -7.14 -0.87 1.45
CA ASN A 241 -6.86 -1.39 2.81
C ASN A 241 -5.57 -2.22 2.89
N ASN A 242 -4.80 -2.30 1.80
CA ASN A 242 -3.52 -2.99 1.72
C ASN A 242 -2.67 -2.39 0.57
N LEU A 243 -1.42 -2.83 0.47
CA LEU A 243 -0.46 -2.37 -0.55
C LEU A 243 -1.00 -2.58 -1.97
N GLU A 244 -1.49 -3.78 -2.29
CA GLU A 244 -1.96 -4.08 -3.65
C GLU A 244 -3.09 -3.15 -4.11
N LYS A 245 -4.09 -2.91 -3.24
CA LYS A 245 -5.18 -1.99 -3.54
C LYS A 245 -4.69 -0.54 -3.59
N ALA A 246 -3.68 -0.17 -2.80
CA ALA A 246 -3.07 1.14 -2.86
C ALA A 246 -2.39 1.38 -4.23
N LEU A 247 -1.61 0.42 -4.73
CA LEU A 247 -0.95 0.52 -6.05
C LEU A 247 -1.98 0.53 -7.20
N ARG A 248 -2.96 -0.37 -7.17
CA ARG A 248 -4.05 -0.41 -8.18
C ARG A 248 -4.89 0.87 -8.15
N GLY A 249 -5.24 1.34 -6.96
CA GLY A 249 -5.97 2.58 -6.75
C GLY A 249 -5.19 3.81 -7.23
N SER A 250 -3.88 3.84 -6.98
CA SER A 250 -2.96 4.88 -7.43
C SER A 250 -2.91 4.95 -8.96
N LEU A 251 -2.69 3.81 -9.62
CA LEU A 251 -2.71 3.73 -11.09
C LEU A 251 -4.05 4.21 -11.65
N LYS A 252 -5.16 3.77 -11.05
CA LYS A 252 -6.50 4.20 -11.48
C LYS A 252 -6.69 5.71 -11.34
N LEU A 253 -6.31 6.31 -10.23
CA LEU A 253 -6.39 7.76 -10.04
C LEU A 253 -5.54 8.52 -11.05
N ALA A 254 -4.32 8.06 -11.31
CA ALA A 254 -3.42 8.66 -12.28
C ALA A 254 -4.01 8.68 -13.69
N LEU A 255 -4.45 7.52 -14.21
CA LEU A 255 -5.04 7.46 -15.55
C LEU A 255 -6.33 8.29 -15.68
N HIS A 256 -7.11 8.43 -14.60
CA HIS A 256 -8.33 9.23 -14.61
C HIS A 256 -8.07 10.75 -14.56
N VAL A 257 -7.01 11.20 -13.87
CA VAL A 257 -6.68 12.63 -13.80
C VAL A 257 -6.07 13.14 -15.09
N TRP A 258 -5.41 12.30 -15.89
CA TRP A 258 -4.83 12.74 -17.17
C TRP A 258 -5.91 13.27 -18.12
N ASN A 259 -5.64 14.45 -18.69
CA ASN A 259 -6.57 15.13 -19.58
C ASN A 259 -6.34 14.77 -21.06
N GLY A 260 -7.10 15.38 -21.97
CA GLY A 260 -7.01 15.09 -23.39
C GLY A 260 -5.65 15.39 -24.01
N ARG A 261 -4.91 16.38 -23.50
CA ARG A 261 -3.57 16.74 -23.99
C ARG A 261 -2.56 15.65 -23.63
N ALA A 262 -2.51 15.25 -22.36
CA ALA A 262 -1.65 14.16 -21.90
C ALA A 262 -1.89 12.88 -22.72
N TRP A 263 -3.15 12.47 -22.88
CA TRP A 263 -3.49 11.29 -23.68
C TRP A 263 -3.13 11.44 -25.17
N SER A 264 -3.29 12.63 -25.75
CA SER A 264 -2.95 12.86 -27.16
C SER A 264 -1.45 12.74 -27.39
N ASP A 265 -0.63 13.27 -26.48
CA ASP A 265 0.82 13.15 -26.56
C ASP A 265 1.27 11.69 -26.41
N ILE A 266 0.72 10.95 -25.44
CA ILE A 266 1.02 9.52 -25.25
C ILE A 266 0.66 8.72 -26.50
N ILE A 267 -0.52 8.94 -27.08
CA ILE A 267 -0.97 8.25 -28.30
C ILE A 267 -0.05 8.55 -29.48
N LYS A 268 0.35 9.81 -29.65
CA LYS A 268 1.23 10.23 -30.75
C LYS A 268 2.56 9.50 -30.66
N HIS A 269 3.20 9.50 -29.49
CA HIS A 269 4.51 8.89 -29.31
C HIS A 269 4.45 7.35 -29.32
N SER A 270 3.36 6.73 -28.85
CA SER A 270 3.21 5.27 -28.91
C SER A 270 3.11 4.74 -30.34
N LYS A 271 2.53 5.51 -31.27
CA LYS A 271 2.39 5.10 -32.68
C LYS A 271 3.72 5.07 -33.41
N ASN A 272 4.54 6.11 -33.22
CA ASN A 272 5.84 6.23 -33.87
C ASN A 272 6.78 5.06 -33.51
N ARG A 273 6.58 4.42 -32.37
CA ARG A 273 7.41 3.30 -31.89
C ARG A 273 6.93 1.91 -32.33
N LYS A 274 5.74 1.79 -32.91
CA LYS A 274 5.33 0.56 -33.61
C LYS A 274 6.01 0.42 -34.98
N GLU A 275 6.62 1.49 -35.48
CA GLU A 275 7.38 1.49 -36.74
C GLU A 275 8.85 1.09 -36.54
N ASP A 276 9.33 1.05 -35.29
CA ASP A 276 10.71 0.71 -34.90
C ASP A 276 10.86 -0.73 -34.33
N LEU A 277 9.78 -1.51 -34.28
CA LEU A 277 9.73 -2.92 -33.84
C LEU A 277 9.29 -3.81 -34.99
#